data_AF-B8MEM6-F1
#
_entry.id   AF-B8MEM6-F1
#
_cell.length_a   1.000
_cell.length_b   1.000
_cell.length_c   1.000
_cell.angle_alpha   90.00
_cell.angle_beta   90.00
_cell.angle_gamma   90.00
#
_symmetry.space_group_name_H-M   'P 1'
#
loop_
_entity.id
_entity.type
_entity.pdbx_description
1 polymer ?
#
loop_
_entity_poly.entity_id
_entity_poly.type
_entity_poly.pdbx_seq_one_letter_code
_entity_poly.pdbx_strand_id
1 'polypeptide(L)'
;MATIDSDDSVKAKIQYLARDDQHQLVKPYHLYLDYDYDLAPTNTTADDHFVQIRNARSLGIPSRDMFFEWGFAQLRLDCPLTPEEYWYRNKVEEILYPKYKSIAQFLFPNAARVEVLEHAIRKRDPRWMSENLERHHLKTNQPSDYVHIDMTASSATKCGIKQFNIHPKDYSRFVVVKYIYISVPDSQKTMSRSLLSISPAYGSQ
;
A
#
# COMPACT_ATOMS: atom_id res chain seq x y z
N MET A 1 22.69 -11.61 -9.95
CA MET A 1 22.93 -10.59 -10.99
C MET A 1 21.63 -10.36 -11.73
N ALA A 2 21.05 -9.17 -11.62
CA ALA A 2 19.88 -8.79 -12.39
C ALA A 2 20.35 -8.26 -13.74
N THR A 3 20.05 -8.97 -14.82
CA THR A 3 20.23 -8.48 -16.19
C THR A 3 19.00 -7.65 -16.55
N ILE A 4 19.22 -6.38 -16.89
CA ILE A 4 18.17 -5.45 -17.34
C ILE A 4 17.97 -5.72 -18.83
N ASP A 5 16.81 -6.29 -19.21
CA ASP A 5 16.39 -6.37 -20.61
C ASP A 5 15.91 -4.99 -21.09
N SER A 6 15.97 -4.74 -22.40
CA SER A 6 15.71 -3.45 -23.06
C SER A 6 14.33 -2.81 -22.83
N ASP A 7 13.44 -3.48 -22.10
CA ASP A 7 12.03 -3.14 -21.88
C ASP A 7 11.71 -2.70 -20.43
N ASP A 8 12.71 -2.21 -19.68
CA ASP A 8 12.54 -1.78 -18.28
C ASP A 8 11.93 -2.89 -17.39
N SER A 9 12.27 -4.13 -17.74
CA SER A 9 11.84 -5.35 -17.05
C SER A 9 13.07 -6.05 -16.46
N VAL A 10 12.88 -6.64 -15.29
CA VAL A 10 13.92 -7.34 -14.55
C VAL A 10 13.46 -8.77 -14.32
N LYS A 11 14.31 -9.73 -14.66
CA LYS A 11 14.13 -11.11 -14.20
C LYS A 11 14.69 -11.23 -12.80
N ALA A 12 13.85 -11.66 -11.86
CA ALA A 12 14.22 -11.84 -10.47
C ALA A 12 13.84 -13.25 -10.02
N LYS A 13 14.63 -13.77 -9.08
CA LYS A 13 14.32 -15.00 -8.36
C LYS A 13 13.51 -14.60 -7.12
N ILE A 14 12.25 -15.00 -7.06
CA ILE A 14 11.40 -14.81 -5.88
C ILE A 14 11.25 -16.17 -5.20
N GLN A 15 11.54 -16.20 -3.90
CA GLN A 15 11.31 -17.36 -3.06
C GLN A 15 9.91 -17.28 -2.46
N TYR A 16 9.08 -18.25 -2.81
CA TYR A 16 7.77 -18.48 -2.22
C TYR A 16 7.88 -19.51 -1.08
N LEU A 17 6.85 -19.55 -0.24
CA LEU A 17 6.70 -20.59 0.77
C LEU A 17 5.87 -21.72 0.17
N ALA A 18 6.49 -22.85 -0.11
CA ALA A 18 5.76 -24.07 -0.44
C ALA A 18 5.38 -24.82 0.85
N ARG A 19 4.21 -25.46 0.81
CA ARG A 19 3.82 -26.40 1.85
C ARG A 19 4.68 -27.65 1.72
N ASP A 20 5.26 -28.06 2.83
CA ASP A 20 5.91 -29.36 2.95
C ASP A 20 4.84 -30.46 3.00
N ASP A 21 5.03 -31.51 2.20
CA ASP A 21 4.13 -32.67 2.14
C ASP A 21 4.00 -33.38 3.50
N GLN A 22 5.02 -33.30 4.35
CA GLN A 22 4.98 -33.85 5.70
C GLN A 22 4.07 -33.06 6.64
N HIS A 23 3.70 -31.83 6.28
CA HIS A 23 3.02 -30.87 7.15
C HIS A 23 1.69 -30.35 6.58
N GLN A 24 1.07 -31.08 5.64
CA GLN A 24 -0.15 -30.63 4.95
C GLN A 24 -1.34 -30.31 5.87
N LEU A 25 -1.43 -30.98 7.03
CA LEU A 25 -2.49 -30.77 8.03
C LEU A 25 -2.12 -29.73 9.10
N VAL A 26 -0.89 -29.23 9.09
CA VAL A 26 -0.38 -28.26 10.07
C VAL A 26 -0.35 -26.89 9.41
N LYS A 27 -0.82 -25.86 10.13
CA LYS A 27 -0.74 -24.48 9.64
C LYS A 27 0.74 -24.09 9.43
N PRO A 28 1.10 -23.43 8.32
CA PRO A 28 2.44 -22.87 8.16
C PRO A 28 2.83 -21.98 9.35
N TYR A 29 4.04 -22.16 9.86
CA TYR A 29 4.58 -21.38 10.96
C TYR A 29 6.04 -21.00 10.74
N HIS A 30 6.48 -19.97 11.45
CA HIS A 30 7.88 -19.59 11.59
C HIS A 30 8.14 -19.23 13.06
N LEU A 31 9.09 -19.92 13.68
CA LEU A 31 9.49 -19.70 15.06
C LEU A 31 10.61 -18.65 15.06
N TYR A 32 10.35 -17.54 15.74
CA TYR A 32 11.32 -16.45 15.91
C TYR A 32 12.29 -16.68 17.06
N LEU A 33 11.95 -17.59 17.98
CA LEU A 33 12.72 -17.92 19.15
C LEU A 33 13.28 -19.33 19.00
N ASP A 34 14.55 -19.50 19.35
CA ASP A 34 15.18 -20.81 19.45
C ASP A 34 14.67 -21.46 20.74
N TYR A 35 13.84 -22.48 20.61
CA TYR A 35 13.30 -23.22 21.75
C TYR A 35 14.16 -24.46 21.99
N ASP A 36 14.38 -24.85 23.25
CA ASP A 36 15.18 -26.02 23.64
C ASP A 36 14.55 -27.40 23.26
N TYR A 37 13.67 -27.44 22.27
CA TYR A 37 13.02 -28.66 21.75
C TYR A 37 13.36 -28.84 20.27
N ASP A 38 13.38 -30.10 19.80
CA ASP A 38 13.68 -30.50 18.41
C ASP A 38 12.57 -30.10 17.39
N LEU A 39 11.97 -28.93 17.54
CA LEU A 39 10.97 -28.41 16.61
C LEU A 39 11.67 -27.60 15.51
N ALA A 40 11.44 -27.98 14.25
CA ALA A 40 11.97 -27.23 13.12
C ALA A 40 11.52 -25.75 13.17
N PRO A 41 12.38 -24.76 12.87
CA PRO A 41 12.03 -23.33 12.90
C PRO A 41 10.89 -22.93 11.95
N THR A 42 10.63 -23.73 10.92
CA THR A 42 9.46 -23.60 10.04
C THR A 42 9.09 -24.98 9.49
N ASN A 43 7.82 -25.16 9.15
CA ASN A 43 7.29 -26.34 8.45
C ASN A 43 7.00 -26.07 6.96
N THR A 44 7.71 -25.09 6.38
CA THR A 44 7.61 -24.74 4.96
C THR A 44 8.94 -24.95 4.26
N THR A 45 8.89 -25.23 2.97
CA THR A 45 10.07 -25.35 2.12
C THR A 45 10.18 -24.14 1.20
N ALA A 46 11.41 -23.76 0.88
CA ALA A 46 11.66 -22.73 -0.12
C ALA A 46 11.23 -23.23 -1.51
N ASP A 47 10.44 -22.42 -2.22
CA ASP A 47 10.05 -22.68 -3.59
C ASP A 47 10.43 -21.49 -4.47
N ASP A 48 11.51 -21.67 -5.22
CA ASP A 48 12.17 -20.60 -5.94
C ASP A 48 11.64 -20.49 -7.37
N HIS A 49 11.02 -19.36 -7.70
CA HIS A 49 10.52 -19.08 -9.05
C HIS A 49 11.25 -17.92 -9.69
N PHE A 50 11.61 -18.07 -10.96
CA PHE A 50 12.06 -16.95 -11.78
C PHE A 50 10.84 -16.25 -12.35
N VAL A 51 10.65 -14.99 -11.95
CA VAL A 51 9.57 -14.16 -12.45
C VAL A 51 10.12 -12.96 -13.21
N GLN A 52 9.37 -12.52 -14.21
CA GLN A 52 9.63 -11.25 -14.86
C GLN A 52 8.86 -10.15 -14.12
N ILE A 53 9.60 -9.22 -13.53
CA ILE A 53 9.05 -8.01 -12.92
C ILE A 53 9.08 -6.91 -13.97
N ARG A 54 7.91 -6.37 -14.32
CA ARG A 54 7.78 -5.27 -15.29
C ARG A 54 7.51 -3.97 -14.55
N ASN A 55 8.14 -2.88 -14.99
CA ASN A 55 7.80 -1.56 -14.48
C ASN A 55 6.39 -1.17 -14.95
N ALA A 56 5.44 -1.10 -14.02
CA ALA A 56 4.05 -0.76 -14.32
C ALA A 56 3.89 0.62 -15.00
N ARG A 57 4.85 1.54 -14.79
CA ARG A 57 4.86 2.88 -15.40
C ARG A 57 5.08 2.86 -16.91
N SER A 58 5.62 1.76 -17.42
CA SER A 58 6.08 1.61 -18.80
C SER A 58 5.06 0.87 -19.66
N LEU A 59 3.98 0.36 -19.07
CA LEU A 59 3.03 -0.52 -19.75
C LEU A 59 2.08 0.23 -20.70
N GLY A 60 1.98 1.55 -20.62
CA GLY A 60 1.13 2.35 -21.52
C GLY A 60 -0.38 2.09 -21.37
N ILE A 61 -0.78 1.36 -20.34
CA ILE A 61 -2.19 0.99 -20.09
C ILE A 61 -2.91 2.17 -19.43
N PRO A 62 -4.12 2.53 -19.90
CA PRO A 62 -4.93 3.54 -19.24
C PRO A 62 -5.16 3.19 -17.77
N SER A 63 -5.02 4.17 -16.87
CA SER A 63 -5.10 3.95 -15.42
C SER A 63 -6.39 3.26 -14.98
N ARG A 64 -7.51 3.54 -15.65
CA ARG A 64 -8.79 2.92 -15.33
C ARG A 64 -8.77 1.42 -15.61
N ASP A 65 -8.26 1.02 -16.76
CA ASP A 65 -8.21 -0.39 -17.18
C ASP A 65 -7.26 -1.17 -16.27
N MET A 66 -6.10 -0.58 -15.97
CA MET A 66 -5.14 -1.12 -14.98
C MET A 66 -5.83 -1.40 -13.63
N PHE A 67 -6.65 -0.45 -13.16
CA PHE A 67 -7.36 -0.60 -11.89
C PHE A 67 -8.34 -1.77 -11.88
N PHE A 68 -9.17 -1.89 -12.93
CA PHE A 68 -10.20 -2.92 -12.99
C PHE A 68 -9.64 -4.31 -13.26
N GLU A 69 -8.54 -4.42 -14.01
CA GLU A 69 -7.92 -5.71 -14.32
C GLU A 69 -7.07 -6.22 -13.17
N TRP A 70 -6.28 -5.35 -12.53
CA TRP A 70 -5.24 -5.77 -11.58
C TRP A 70 -5.46 -5.26 -10.15
N GLY A 71 -6.52 -4.50 -9.91
CA GLY A 71 -6.84 -3.97 -8.59
C GLY A 71 -5.95 -2.82 -8.13
N PHE A 72 -5.06 -2.31 -9.00
CA PHE A 72 -4.22 -1.14 -8.76
C PHE A 72 -4.10 -0.28 -10.02
N ALA A 73 -3.83 1.01 -9.85
CA ALA A 73 -3.60 1.90 -10.97
C ALA A 73 -2.63 3.01 -10.64
N GLN A 74 -1.82 3.39 -11.61
CA GLN A 74 -1.02 4.59 -11.54
C GLN A 74 -1.81 5.79 -12.02
N LEU A 75 -1.95 6.81 -11.17
CA LEU A 75 -2.56 8.08 -11.52
C LEU A 75 -1.60 9.22 -11.27
N ARG A 76 -1.64 10.22 -12.15
CA ARG A 76 -0.88 11.46 -11.98
C ARG A 76 -1.62 12.37 -11.02
N LEU A 77 -0.96 12.75 -9.94
CA LEU A 77 -1.45 13.74 -8.99
C LEU A 77 -0.59 14.98 -9.12
N ASP A 78 -1.08 16.00 -9.82
CA ASP A 78 -0.40 17.30 -9.84
C ASP A 78 -0.57 17.96 -8.46
N CYS A 79 0.47 17.87 -7.63
CA CYS A 79 0.46 18.46 -6.29
C CYS A 79 1.17 19.81 -6.29
N PRO A 80 0.49 20.90 -5.87
CA PRO A 80 1.12 22.20 -5.72
C PRO A 80 1.88 22.36 -4.38
N LEU A 81 1.81 21.39 -3.46
CA LEU A 81 2.49 21.46 -2.16
C LEU A 81 3.98 21.16 -2.29
N THR A 82 4.81 21.97 -1.63
CA THR A 82 6.22 21.62 -1.41
C THR A 82 6.34 20.47 -0.40
N PRO A 83 7.45 19.71 -0.38
CA PRO A 83 7.67 18.65 0.61
C PRO A 83 7.49 19.08 2.07
N GLU A 84 7.80 20.33 2.39
CA GLU A 84 7.65 20.91 3.73
C GLU A 84 6.18 21.17 4.05
N GLU A 85 5.37 21.51 3.04
CA GLU A 85 3.96 21.83 3.24
C GLU A 85 3.12 20.59 3.55
N TYR A 86 3.57 19.41 3.14
CA TYR A 86 2.96 18.13 3.49
C TYR A 86 2.92 17.85 4.99
N TRP A 87 3.76 18.52 5.78
CA TRP A 87 3.76 18.36 7.23
C TRP A 87 2.57 19.06 7.90
N TYR A 88 1.99 20.05 7.24
CA TYR A 88 0.84 20.77 7.78
C TYR A 88 -0.43 20.03 7.37
N ARG A 89 -1.01 19.28 8.33
CA ARG A 89 -2.26 18.53 8.13
C ARG A 89 -3.33 19.37 7.44
N ASN A 90 -3.57 20.59 7.89
CA ASN A 90 -4.60 21.47 7.32
C ASN A 90 -4.36 21.74 5.82
N LYS A 91 -3.11 21.99 5.41
CA LYS A 91 -2.78 22.17 3.99
C LYS A 91 -3.05 20.91 3.16
N VAL A 92 -2.73 19.73 3.71
CA VAL A 92 -3.03 18.46 3.04
C VAL A 92 -4.54 18.26 2.92
N GLU A 93 -5.31 18.55 3.97
CA GLU A 93 -6.77 18.44 3.93
C GLU A 93 -7.38 19.41 2.92
N GLU A 94 -6.95 20.66 2.90
CA GLU A 94 -7.49 21.70 2.01
C GLU A 94 -7.12 21.48 0.54
N ILE A 95 -5.88 21.05 0.26
CA ILE A 95 -5.34 21.04 -1.11
C ILE A 95 -5.36 19.63 -1.72
N LEU A 96 -5.06 18.59 -0.95
CA LEU A 96 -4.92 17.24 -1.48
C LEU A 96 -6.18 16.39 -1.37
N TYR A 97 -6.99 16.53 -0.31
CA TYR A 97 -8.22 15.74 -0.22
C TYR A 97 -9.16 15.95 -1.40
N PRO A 98 -9.39 17.18 -1.91
CA PRO A 98 -10.21 17.37 -3.11
C PRO A 98 -9.67 16.60 -4.31
N LYS A 99 -8.34 16.54 -4.47
CA LYS A 99 -7.69 15.81 -5.56
C LYS A 99 -7.83 14.29 -5.39
N TYR A 100 -7.62 13.77 -4.18
CA TYR A 100 -7.85 12.34 -3.90
C TYR A 100 -9.30 11.95 -4.15
N LYS A 101 -10.25 12.79 -3.72
CA LYS A 101 -11.68 12.56 -3.96
C LYS A 101 -12.01 12.56 -5.45
N SER A 102 -11.46 13.50 -6.21
CA SER A 102 -11.62 13.56 -7.67
C SER A 102 -11.09 12.29 -8.36
N ILE A 103 -9.92 11.81 -7.94
CA ILE A 103 -9.35 10.55 -8.46
C ILE A 103 -10.24 9.35 -8.10
N ALA A 104 -10.72 9.27 -6.86
CA ALA A 104 -11.65 8.22 -6.46
C ALA A 104 -12.91 8.24 -7.33
N GLN A 105 -13.43 9.42 -7.61
CA GLN A 105 -14.64 9.59 -8.40
C GLN A 105 -14.42 9.28 -9.89
N PHE A 106 -13.22 9.52 -10.41
CA PHE A 106 -12.82 9.05 -11.73
C PHE A 106 -12.85 7.51 -11.85
N LEU A 107 -12.39 6.80 -10.81
CA LEU A 107 -12.41 5.34 -10.79
C LEU A 107 -13.80 4.77 -10.48
N PHE A 108 -14.57 5.47 -9.64
CA PHE A 108 -15.90 5.08 -9.19
C PHE A 108 -16.91 6.19 -9.53
N PRO A 109 -17.28 6.37 -10.81
CA PRO A 109 -18.14 7.48 -11.25
C PRO A 109 -19.55 7.42 -10.65
N ASN A 110 -20.00 6.22 -10.28
CA ASN A 110 -21.31 6.00 -9.65
C ASN A 110 -21.27 6.10 -8.12
N ALA A 111 -20.15 6.50 -7.52
CA ALA A 111 -20.05 6.69 -6.08
C ALA A 111 -20.96 7.85 -5.66
N ALA A 112 -21.94 7.57 -4.79
CA ALA A 112 -22.84 8.58 -4.25
C ALA A 112 -22.11 9.63 -3.40
N ARG A 113 -21.03 9.24 -2.71
CA ARG A 113 -20.19 10.13 -1.92
C ARG A 113 -18.78 9.56 -1.76
N VAL A 114 -17.79 10.44 -1.66
CA VAL A 114 -16.38 10.09 -1.43
C VAL A 114 -15.84 10.90 -0.25
N GLU A 115 -15.27 10.21 0.73
CA GLU A 115 -14.68 10.82 1.92
C GLU A 115 -13.29 10.24 2.21
N VAL A 116 -12.43 11.07 2.80
CA VAL A 116 -11.14 10.60 3.34
C VAL A 116 -11.39 10.18 4.79
N LEU A 117 -11.19 8.88 5.08
CA LEU A 117 -11.52 8.29 6.38
C LEU A 117 -10.35 8.41 7.37
N GLU A 118 -9.14 8.22 6.87
CA GLU A 118 -7.93 8.29 7.66
C GLU A 118 -6.79 8.87 6.82
N HIS A 119 -5.95 9.66 7.47
CA HIS A 119 -4.74 10.22 6.91
C HIS A 119 -3.66 10.27 7.98
N ALA A 120 -2.51 9.67 7.66
CA ALA A 120 -1.31 9.73 8.47
C ALA A 120 -0.17 10.34 7.64
N ILE A 121 0.49 11.33 8.23
CA ILE A 121 1.72 11.92 7.69
C ILE A 121 2.90 11.22 8.36
N ARG A 122 3.85 10.71 7.56
CA ARG A 122 5.03 10.00 8.06
C ARG A 122 6.30 10.63 7.55
N LYS A 123 7.26 10.87 8.45
CA LYS A 123 8.57 11.45 8.13
C LYS A 123 9.64 10.43 8.43
N ARG A 124 10.55 10.24 7.48
CA ARG A 124 11.76 9.46 7.73
C ARG A 124 12.56 10.15 8.83
N ASP A 125 12.87 9.44 9.91
CA ASP A 125 13.79 9.95 10.91
C ASP A 125 15.17 10.16 10.26
N PRO A 126 15.88 11.27 10.54
CA PRO A 126 17.22 11.49 9.99
C PRO A 126 18.20 10.34 10.25
N ARG A 127 17.98 9.55 11.32
CA ARG A 127 18.81 8.41 11.69
C ARG A 127 18.25 7.07 11.18
N TRP A 128 17.22 7.09 10.33
CA TRP A 128 16.63 5.88 9.74
C TRP A 128 17.69 5.10 8.95
N MET A 129 17.85 3.81 9.24
CA MET A 129 18.91 2.92 8.70
C MET A 129 20.35 3.26 9.09
N SER A 130 20.56 3.91 10.24
CA SER A 130 21.90 3.89 10.86
C SER A 130 22.23 2.46 11.28
N GLU A 131 23.45 1.98 11.03
CA GLU A 131 23.88 0.58 11.32
C GLU A 131 23.56 0.13 12.76
N ASN A 132 23.55 1.07 13.71
CA ASN A 132 23.35 0.80 15.14
C ASN A 132 21.95 1.15 15.66
N LEU A 133 20.98 1.45 14.79
CA LEU A 133 19.66 1.93 15.22
C LEU A 133 18.55 1.06 14.66
N GLU A 134 18.09 0.12 15.49
CA GLU A 134 16.88 -0.65 15.19
C GLU A 134 15.61 0.22 15.20
N ARG A 135 14.60 -0.21 14.44
CA ARG A 135 13.31 0.49 14.32
C ARG A 135 12.67 0.81 15.68
N HIS A 136 12.71 -0.12 16.64
CA HIS A 136 12.01 0.07 17.91
C HIS A 136 12.58 1.23 18.76
N HIS A 137 13.80 1.72 18.44
CA HIS A 137 14.41 2.88 19.07
C HIS A 137 13.88 4.23 18.55
N LEU A 138 13.07 4.24 17.50
CA LEU A 138 12.52 5.45 16.90
C LEU A 138 11.10 5.73 17.41
N LYS A 139 10.88 6.97 17.87
CA LYS A 139 9.60 7.43 18.42
C LYS A 139 8.58 7.82 17.35
N THR A 140 9.01 8.04 16.12
CA THR A 140 8.15 8.48 15.02
C THR A 140 7.87 7.32 14.06
N ASN A 141 6.64 7.29 13.53
CA ASN A 141 6.27 6.32 12.50
C ASN A 141 7.07 6.59 11.23
N GLN A 142 7.76 5.57 10.76
CA GLN A 142 8.65 5.65 9.60
C GLN A 142 7.87 5.39 8.32
N PRO A 143 8.31 5.92 7.17
CA PRO A 143 7.61 5.70 5.91
C PRO A 143 7.41 4.22 5.57
N SER A 144 8.35 3.36 5.96
CA SER A 144 8.32 1.90 5.77
C SER A 144 7.63 1.12 6.89
N ASP A 145 7.19 1.77 7.96
CA ASP A 145 6.39 1.08 8.98
C ASP A 145 5.14 0.51 8.30
N TYR A 146 4.76 -0.73 8.59
CA TYR A 146 3.58 -1.32 7.96
C TYR A 146 2.35 -0.44 8.20
N VAL A 147 1.71 0.02 7.12
CA VAL A 147 0.35 0.57 7.20
C VAL A 147 -0.57 -0.65 7.15
N HIS A 148 -0.89 -1.20 8.32
CA HIS A 148 -1.98 -2.16 8.44
C HIS A 148 -3.28 -1.48 8.00
N ILE A 149 -3.98 -2.09 7.05
CA ILE A 149 -5.36 -1.74 6.75
C ILE A 149 -6.22 -2.71 7.56
N ASP A 150 -6.47 -2.40 8.82
CA ASP A 150 -7.40 -3.20 9.63
C ASP A 150 -8.86 -2.79 9.34
N MET A 151 -9.19 -2.62 8.07
CA MET A 151 -10.57 -2.40 7.61
C MET A 151 -11.21 -3.75 7.31
N THR A 152 -11.65 -4.44 8.36
CA THR A 152 -12.71 -5.47 8.22
C THR A 152 -13.97 -4.83 7.66
N ALA A 153 -14.87 -5.61 7.06
CA ALA A 153 -16.17 -5.11 6.63
C ALA A 153 -16.94 -4.41 7.77
N SER A 154 -16.78 -4.90 9.01
CA SER A 154 -17.37 -4.31 10.21
C SER A 154 -16.77 -2.95 10.57
N SER A 155 -15.44 -2.78 10.53
CA SER A 155 -14.80 -1.48 10.78
C SER A 155 -15.10 -0.50 9.65
N ALA A 156 -15.13 -0.95 8.41
CA ALA A 156 -15.54 -0.14 7.27
C ALA A 156 -16.99 0.36 7.42
N THR A 157 -17.91 -0.50 7.88
CA THR A 157 -19.31 -0.14 8.17
C THR A 157 -19.41 0.90 9.30
N LYS A 158 -18.68 0.71 10.41
CA LYS A 158 -18.65 1.66 11.53
C LYS A 158 -18.10 3.03 11.12
N CYS A 159 -17.01 3.05 10.37
CA CYS A 159 -16.46 4.27 9.79
C CYS A 159 -17.45 4.93 8.82
N GLY A 160 -18.14 4.13 8.00
CA GLY A 160 -19.20 4.58 7.11
C GLY A 160 -20.33 5.31 7.85
N ILE A 161 -20.86 4.72 8.90
CA ILE A 161 -21.91 5.35 9.73
C ILE A 161 -21.40 6.67 10.31
N LYS A 162 -20.21 6.66 10.93
CA LYS A 162 -19.65 7.84 11.59
C LYS A 162 -19.39 9.01 10.61
N GLN A 163 -18.79 8.72 9.46
CA GLN A 163 -18.33 9.76 8.54
C GLN A 163 -19.46 10.28 7.64
N PHE A 164 -20.36 9.38 7.22
CA PHE A 164 -21.41 9.72 6.29
C PHE A 164 -22.72 10.07 6.98
N ASN A 165 -22.90 9.65 8.24
CA ASN A 165 -24.16 9.72 8.99
C ASN A 165 -25.30 8.99 8.26
N ILE A 166 -24.99 7.84 7.65
CA ILE A 166 -25.92 7.01 6.87
C ILE A 166 -25.94 5.60 7.45
N HIS A 167 -27.12 4.99 7.59
CA HIS A 167 -27.24 3.63 8.10
C HIS A 167 -26.83 2.60 7.03
N PRO A 168 -26.23 1.45 7.38
CA PRO A 168 -25.82 0.41 6.41
C PRO A 168 -26.93 -0.20 5.57
N LYS A 169 -28.20 0.01 5.97
CA LYS A 169 -29.37 -0.40 5.19
C LYS A 169 -29.65 0.53 4.00
N ASP A 170 -29.16 1.77 4.08
CA ASP A 170 -29.42 2.83 3.10
C ASP A 170 -28.30 2.94 2.05
N TYR A 171 -27.22 2.15 2.20
CA TYR A 171 -26.19 2.02 1.18
C TYR A 171 -25.92 0.55 0.88
N SER A 172 -25.94 0.19 -0.41
CA SER A 172 -25.77 -1.22 -0.83
C SER A 172 -24.33 -1.70 -0.76
N ARG A 173 -23.35 -0.79 -0.87
CA ARG A 173 -21.91 -1.11 -0.96
C ARG A 173 -21.06 0.00 -0.37
N PHE A 174 -20.07 -0.39 0.44
CA PHE A 174 -19.01 0.50 0.92
C PHE A 174 -17.67 0.00 0.37
N VAL A 175 -16.89 0.89 -0.24
CA VAL A 175 -15.59 0.54 -0.82
C VAL A 175 -14.53 1.39 -0.13
N VAL A 176 -13.59 0.73 0.54
CA VAL A 176 -12.41 1.40 1.10
C VAL A 176 -11.29 1.30 0.08
N VAL A 177 -10.72 2.47 -0.20
CA VAL A 177 -9.67 2.62 -1.19
C VAL A 177 -8.46 3.24 -0.49
N LYS A 178 -7.31 2.56 -0.57
CA LYS A 178 -6.06 3.11 -0.05
C LYS A 178 -5.39 4.00 -1.09
N TYR A 179 -4.84 5.10 -0.62
CA TYR A 179 -3.98 5.96 -1.41
C TYR A 179 -2.62 6.01 -0.74
N ILE A 180 -1.58 5.56 -1.45
CA ILE A 180 -0.19 5.77 -1.02
C ILE A 180 0.35 6.89 -1.88
N TYR A 181 0.77 7.98 -1.26
CA TYR A 181 1.49 9.06 -1.91
C TYR A 181 2.95 9.02 -1.48
N ILE A 182 3.86 8.96 -2.45
CA ILE A 182 5.30 9.00 -2.20
C ILE A 182 5.84 10.29 -2.83
N SER A 183 6.25 11.24 -1.99
CA SER A 183 7.11 12.34 -2.42
C SER A 183 8.56 11.88 -2.33
N VAL A 184 9.24 11.82 -3.47
CA VAL A 184 10.70 11.67 -3.50
C VAL A 184 11.28 13.05 -3.77
N PRO A 185 11.99 13.67 -2.80
CA PRO A 185 12.75 14.87 -3.10
C PRO A 185 13.90 14.49 -4.02
N ASP A 186 13.84 14.95 -5.27
CA ASP A 186 14.96 14.84 -6.20
C ASP A 186 15.97 15.91 -5.82
N SER A 187 17.22 15.52 -5.55
CA SER A 187 18.25 16.45 -5.06
C SER A 187 18.73 17.45 -6.10
N GLN A 188 18.17 17.46 -7.33
CA GLN A 188 18.63 18.37 -8.38
C GLN A 188 17.59 18.96 -9.35
N LYS A 189 16.28 18.67 -9.31
CA LYS A 189 15.32 19.41 -10.15
C LYS A 189 13.87 19.22 -9.73
N THR A 190 13.16 20.33 -9.78
CA THR A 190 11.75 20.57 -9.47
C THR A 190 10.80 19.71 -10.31
N MET A 191 10.57 18.44 -9.97
CA MET A 191 9.32 17.72 -10.30
C MET A 191 9.16 16.48 -9.39
N SER A 192 8.26 16.57 -8.43
CA SER A 192 7.78 15.41 -7.67
C SER A 192 6.99 14.49 -8.60
N ARG A 193 7.55 13.32 -8.95
CA ARG A 193 6.78 12.27 -9.62
C ARG A 193 5.94 11.52 -8.60
N SER A 194 4.64 11.77 -8.63
CA SER A 194 3.67 11.19 -7.71
C SER A 194 3.15 9.85 -8.25
N LEU A 195 3.37 8.78 -7.49
CA LEU A 195 2.75 7.47 -7.72
C LEU A 195 1.66 7.28 -6.67
N LEU A 196 0.45 7.01 -7.16
CA LEU A 196 -0.69 6.63 -6.35
C LEU A 196 -0.89 5.13 -6.55
N SER A 197 -0.77 4.33 -5.50
CA SER A 197 -1.19 2.92 -5.54
C SER A 197 -2.52 2.79 -4.84
N ILE A 198 -3.45 2.11 -5.50
CA ILE A 198 -4.82 1.93 -5.09
C ILE A 198 -5.04 0.45 -4.88
N SER A 199 -5.61 0.04 -3.76
CA SER A 199 -6.04 -1.34 -3.56
C SER A 199 -7.39 -1.34 -2.84
N PRO A 200 -8.43 -1.95 -3.41
CA PRO A 200 -9.72 -2.09 -2.76
C PRO A 200 -9.64 -3.14 -1.65
N ALA A 201 -10.16 -2.82 -0.47
CA ALA A 201 -10.55 -3.83 0.50
C ALA A 201 -11.98 -4.25 0.16
N TYR A 202 -12.14 -5.39 -0.52
CA TYR A 202 -13.46 -5.95 -0.76
C TYR A 202 -13.99 -6.58 0.53
N GLY A 203 -15.12 -6.08 1.02
CA GLY A 203 -16.00 -6.89 1.88
C GLY A 203 -16.76 -7.85 0.97
N SER A 204 -16.47 -9.15 1.05
CA SER A 204 -17.33 -10.17 0.48
C SER A 204 -18.68 -10.14 1.20
N GLN A 205 -19.77 -10.18 0.43
CA GLN A 205 -21.06 -10.63 0.95
C GLN A 205 -21.00 -12.14 1.22
#